data_AF-A0A1I3YZI6-F1
#
_entry.id   AF-A0A1I3YZI6-F1
#
_cell.length_a   1.000
_cell.length_b   1.000
_cell.length_c   1.000
_cell.angle_alpha   90.00
_cell.angle_beta   90.00
_cell.angle_gamma   90.00
#
_symmetry.space_group_name_H-M   'P 1'
#
loop_
_entity.id
_entity.type
_entity.pdbx_description
1 polymer ?
#
loop_
_entity_poly.entity_id
_entity_poly.type
_entity_poly.pdbx_seq_one_letter_code
_entity_poly.pdbx_strand_id
1 'polypeptide(L)'
;MSAFVDGCVTEVGGRNAGGNRGDMSHETPVSPRPVRRLSHVRRRVVTARTLREHGVSAAAAGERCRPGGPWRMPLPGVYLLHPGPPTGEERLHAVLLYAAGAERVPGQASSGSAGSAGSAGSAGRPAGRETPAAVITGPAALALHGFSSTPPLSALEHIDVLVPHTRRLRPAGCARVVRTRHLPVPEEITGLPVAPVPRALADTAARSGDAVAVRRMLTEAVRGGHCEARAVVRELARARLLGRPHLADAVDALLAESRSVAESLLYGLVRAHGLPEPCWNVDLRLPGGPHLGGVDAYWPERAVAVEIDLRDGTEARGGEGARGGARPPAYARKRERLRGRGVTVVHVTASELRDRPARQAAVVRTALVTAPERGPVPYVEVLPR
;
A
#
# COMPACT_ATOMS: atom_id res chain seq x y z
N MET A 1 56.91 -16.56 -33.58
CA MET A 1 57.48 -16.35 -34.93
C MET A 1 57.23 -17.60 -35.76
N SER A 2 56.78 -17.39 -36.99
CA SER A 2 56.53 -18.37 -38.05
C SER A 2 55.20 -19.13 -38.06
N ALA A 3 54.43 -18.79 -39.10
CA ALA A 3 53.16 -19.33 -39.54
C ALA A 3 53.34 -20.62 -40.35
N PHE A 4 52.33 -21.49 -40.34
CA PHE A 4 52.09 -22.56 -41.31
C PHE A 4 50.58 -22.55 -41.59
N VAL A 5 50.12 -22.10 -42.75
CA VAL A 5 50.00 -22.77 -44.08
C VAL A 5 48.52 -23.06 -44.34
N ASP A 6 48.12 -22.64 -45.53
CA ASP A 6 46.79 -22.52 -46.08
C ASP A 6 46.59 -23.59 -47.19
N GLY A 7 45.35 -24.01 -47.39
CA GLY A 7 44.84 -24.72 -48.58
C GLY A 7 45.14 -26.24 -48.71
N CYS A 8 44.34 -27.06 -49.41
CA CYS A 8 43.09 -26.85 -50.14
C CYS A 8 42.58 -28.20 -50.73
N VAL A 9 41.25 -28.35 -50.88
CA VAL A 9 40.52 -29.08 -51.97
C VAL A 9 40.44 -30.63 -51.92
N THR A 10 39.25 -31.24 -51.84
CA THR A 10 38.45 -31.78 -52.99
C THR A 10 37.06 -32.23 -52.49
N GLU A 11 35.95 -31.66 -52.99
CA GLU A 11 34.87 -32.25 -53.84
C GLU A 11 34.57 -33.76 -53.60
N VAL A 12 33.33 -34.28 -53.48
CA VAL A 12 32.18 -34.24 -54.42
C VAL A 12 30.89 -34.72 -53.70
N GLY A 13 29.75 -34.07 -53.99
CA GLY A 13 28.49 -34.77 -54.33
C GLY A 13 27.50 -35.17 -53.22
N GLY A 14 26.52 -34.30 -52.96
CA GLY A 14 25.29 -34.68 -52.25
C GLY A 14 24.24 -33.57 -52.29
N ARG A 15 23.45 -33.51 -53.37
CA ARG A 15 22.29 -32.61 -53.47
C ARG A 15 21.19 -33.07 -52.50
N ASN A 16 20.80 -32.22 -51.56
CA ASN A 16 19.39 -31.90 -51.34
C ASN A 16 19.28 -30.56 -50.58
N ALA A 17 18.60 -29.61 -51.22
CA ALA A 17 18.43 -28.23 -50.78
C ALA A 17 16.98 -27.99 -50.32
N GLY A 18 16.84 -27.10 -49.33
CA GLY A 18 15.60 -26.56 -48.76
C GLY A 18 15.55 -26.88 -47.25
N GLY A 19 16.02 -26.05 -46.31
CA GLY A 19 15.88 -24.60 -46.21
C GLY A 19 14.42 -24.27 -45.85
N ASN A 20 14.03 -23.64 -44.75
CA ASN A 20 14.73 -22.91 -43.70
C ASN A 20 13.79 -22.81 -42.47
N ARG A 21 14.42 -22.50 -41.35
CA ARG A 21 13.95 -22.17 -40.00
C ARG A 21 12.60 -21.45 -39.88
N GLY A 22 11.90 -21.76 -38.79
CA GLY A 22 10.82 -20.96 -38.25
C GLY A 22 10.21 -21.57 -36.99
N ASP A 23 11.04 -21.97 -36.03
CA ASP A 23 10.57 -22.27 -34.68
C ASP A 23 10.03 -20.97 -34.08
N MET A 24 8.74 -20.96 -33.76
CA MET A 24 8.03 -19.79 -33.25
C MET A 24 8.40 -19.56 -31.79
N SER A 25 9.46 -18.80 -31.59
CA SER A 25 9.69 -18.05 -30.37
C SER A 25 8.52 -17.09 -30.14
N HIS A 26 7.51 -17.49 -29.38
CA HIS A 26 6.58 -16.54 -28.77
C HIS A 26 7.29 -15.84 -27.60
N GLU A 27 8.20 -14.93 -27.93
CA GLU A 27 8.62 -13.86 -27.02
C GLU A 27 7.37 -13.07 -26.64
N THR A 28 6.94 -13.26 -25.41
CA THR A 28 5.87 -12.46 -24.80
C THR A 28 6.54 -11.24 -24.17
N PRO A 29 6.33 -10.01 -24.68
CA PRO A 29 6.89 -8.86 -24.00
C PRO A 29 6.03 -8.57 -22.76
N VAL A 30 6.62 -8.83 -21.60
CA VAL A 30 6.19 -8.33 -20.30
C VAL A 30 6.41 -6.82 -20.30
N SER A 31 5.34 -6.05 -20.44
CA SER A 31 5.34 -4.63 -20.10
C SER A 31 3.96 -4.20 -19.60
N PRO A 32 3.87 -3.50 -18.46
CA PRO A 32 2.60 -3.17 -17.81
C PRO A 32 1.91 -2.04 -18.60
N ARG A 33 0.81 -2.36 -19.28
CA ARG A 33 -0.01 -1.35 -19.94
C ARG A 33 -0.84 -0.58 -18.91
N PRO A 34 -0.92 0.76 -18.99
CA PRO A 34 -1.76 1.55 -18.09
C PRO A 34 -3.24 1.23 -18.32
N VAL A 35 -3.94 0.95 -17.22
CA VAL A 35 -5.34 0.48 -17.19
C VAL A 35 -6.27 1.54 -17.77
N ARG A 36 -6.89 1.25 -18.92
CA ARG A 36 -7.89 2.12 -19.56
C ARG A 36 -9.18 2.14 -18.73
N ARG A 37 -9.81 3.32 -18.65
CA ARG A 37 -11.02 3.70 -17.88
C ARG A 37 -12.12 2.61 -17.80
N LEU A 38 -12.46 2.18 -16.57
CA LEU A 38 -13.51 1.20 -16.19
C LEU A 38 -14.98 1.60 -16.49
N SER A 39 -15.21 2.65 -17.27
CA SER A 39 -16.57 3.19 -17.50
C SER A 39 -17.49 2.24 -18.28
N HIS A 40 -16.93 1.30 -19.06
CA HIS A 40 -17.71 0.34 -19.85
C HIS A 40 -18.15 -0.90 -19.05
N VAL A 41 -17.37 -1.33 -18.04
CA VAL A 41 -17.71 -2.48 -17.20
C VAL A 41 -18.90 -2.18 -16.28
N ARG A 42 -18.99 -0.93 -15.79
CA ARG A 42 -20.17 -0.45 -15.04
C ARG A 42 -21.49 -0.63 -15.80
N ARG A 43 -21.48 -0.73 -17.13
CA ARG A 43 -22.68 -0.94 -17.96
C ARG A 43 -23.06 -2.40 -18.15
N ARG A 44 -22.17 -3.35 -17.83
CA ARG A 44 -22.37 -4.80 -18.05
C ARG A 44 -22.77 -5.56 -16.80
N VAL A 45 -22.44 -5.03 -15.63
CA VAL A 45 -22.83 -5.59 -14.33
C VAL A 45 -23.97 -4.75 -13.75
N VAL A 46 -25.15 -5.35 -13.55
CA VAL A 46 -26.35 -4.63 -13.10
C VAL A 46 -27.04 -5.34 -11.94
N THR A 47 -27.76 -4.59 -11.11
CA THR A 47 -28.53 -5.17 -10.00
C THR A 47 -29.93 -5.59 -10.43
N ALA A 48 -30.55 -6.50 -9.69
CA ALA A 48 -31.97 -6.85 -9.83
C ALA A 48 -32.87 -5.61 -9.72
N ARG A 49 -32.49 -4.62 -8.90
CA ARG A 49 -33.22 -3.35 -8.77
C ARG A 49 -33.15 -2.56 -10.07
N THR A 50 -31.95 -2.37 -10.63
CA THR A 50 -31.76 -1.65 -11.89
C THR A 50 -32.53 -2.33 -13.02
N LEU A 51 -32.52 -3.66 -13.11
CA LEU A 51 -33.30 -4.40 -14.10
C LEU A 51 -34.81 -4.15 -13.96
N ARG A 52 -35.33 -4.16 -12.72
CA ARG A 52 -36.75 -3.84 -12.46
C ARG A 52 -37.12 -2.40 -12.82
N GLU A 53 -36.25 -1.44 -12.52
CA GLU A 53 -36.43 -0.04 -12.91
C GLU A 53 -36.49 0.12 -14.44
N HIS A 54 -35.87 -0.80 -15.20
CA HIS A 54 -35.93 -0.87 -16.66
C HIS A 54 -36.98 -1.88 -17.19
N GLY A 55 -37.95 -2.30 -16.36
CA GLY A 55 -39.06 -3.16 -16.78
C GLY A 55 -38.74 -4.65 -16.91
N VAL A 56 -37.55 -5.10 -16.52
CA VAL A 56 -37.18 -6.53 -16.54
C VAL A 56 -37.51 -7.16 -15.19
N SER A 57 -38.49 -8.07 -15.19
CA SER A 57 -38.89 -8.82 -13.98
C SER A 57 -37.81 -9.82 -13.54
N ALA A 58 -37.85 -10.24 -12.27
CA ALA A 58 -36.92 -11.24 -11.75
C ALA A 58 -37.05 -12.60 -12.48
N ALA A 59 -38.27 -12.97 -12.88
CA ALA A 59 -38.52 -14.17 -13.68
C ALA A 59 -37.90 -14.05 -15.08
N ALA A 60 -38.08 -12.91 -15.76
CA ALA A 60 -37.47 -12.67 -17.07
C ALA A 60 -35.94 -12.62 -17.01
N ALA A 61 -35.37 -12.05 -15.94
CA ALA A 61 -33.92 -12.08 -15.71
C ALA A 61 -33.42 -13.52 -15.44
N GLY A 62 -34.16 -14.30 -14.66
CA GLY A 62 -33.85 -15.72 -14.39
C GLY A 62 -33.89 -16.58 -15.65
N GLU A 63 -34.87 -16.37 -16.53
CA GLU A 63 -34.98 -17.02 -17.84
C GLU A 63 -33.72 -16.77 -18.69
N ARG A 64 -33.29 -15.51 -18.77
CA ARG A 64 -32.08 -15.11 -19.53
C ARG A 64 -30.78 -15.66 -18.95
N CYS A 65 -30.80 -16.11 -17.69
CA CYS A 65 -29.64 -16.71 -17.00
C CYS A 65 -29.63 -18.25 -17.02
N ARG A 66 -30.59 -18.92 -17.66
CA ARG A 66 -30.59 -20.38 -17.81
C ARG A 66 -29.34 -20.85 -18.59
N PRO A 67 -28.92 -22.13 -18.45
CA PRO A 67 -27.83 -22.67 -19.24
C PRO A 67 -28.01 -22.40 -20.74
N GLY A 68 -26.98 -21.85 -21.39
CA GLY A 68 -27.04 -21.41 -22.80
C GLY A 68 -27.68 -20.04 -23.03
N GLY A 69 -28.21 -19.39 -21.99
CA GLY A 69 -28.79 -18.06 -22.04
C GLY A 69 -27.77 -16.94 -22.22
N PRO A 70 -28.22 -15.74 -22.64
CA PRO A 70 -27.34 -14.63 -22.97
C PRO A 70 -26.70 -13.96 -21.73
N TRP A 71 -27.22 -14.19 -20.52
CA TRP A 71 -26.81 -13.52 -19.30
C TRP A 71 -26.33 -14.51 -18.24
N ARG A 72 -25.61 -14.02 -17.23
CA ARG A 72 -25.21 -14.80 -16.03
C ARG A 72 -25.58 -14.09 -14.74
N MET A 73 -25.72 -14.85 -13.66
CA MET A 73 -25.93 -14.32 -12.31
C MET A 73 -24.74 -14.73 -11.41
N PRO A 74 -23.63 -13.97 -11.38
CA PRO A 74 -22.44 -14.34 -10.60
C PRO A 74 -22.67 -14.30 -9.09
N LEU A 75 -23.62 -13.49 -8.62
CA LEU A 75 -23.98 -13.33 -7.22
C LEU A 75 -25.50 -13.12 -7.11
N PRO A 76 -26.12 -13.46 -5.96
CA PRO A 76 -27.56 -13.25 -5.77
C PRO A 76 -27.98 -11.80 -6.04
N GLY A 77 -28.90 -11.60 -6.98
CA GLY A 77 -29.42 -10.28 -7.33
C GLY A 77 -28.47 -9.38 -8.13
N VAL A 78 -27.36 -9.92 -8.63
CA VAL A 78 -26.41 -9.22 -9.52
C VAL A 78 -26.26 -10.00 -10.81
N TYR A 79 -26.39 -9.31 -11.94
CA TYR A 79 -26.46 -9.89 -13.27
C TYR A 79 -25.35 -9.36 -14.18
N LEU A 80 -24.86 -10.22 -15.06
CA LEU A 80 -23.94 -9.92 -16.15
C LEU A 80 -24.67 -10.05 -17.47
N LEU A 81 -24.61 -8.98 -18.27
CA LEU A 81 -25.35 -8.89 -19.53
C LEU A 81 -24.60 -9.53 -20.72
N HIS A 82 -23.88 -10.63 -20.48
CA HIS A 82 -23.19 -11.45 -21.48
C HIS A 82 -22.99 -12.90 -20.98
N PRO A 83 -22.79 -13.89 -21.88
CA PRO A 83 -22.76 -15.31 -21.52
C PRO A 83 -21.38 -15.84 -21.14
N GLY A 84 -20.32 -15.02 -21.31
CA GLY A 84 -18.93 -15.40 -20.99
C GLY A 84 -18.64 -15.49 -19.49
N PRO A 85 -17.53 -16.13 -19.08
CA PRO A 85 -17.07 -16.10 -17.70
C PRO A 85 -16.76 -14.66 -17.28
N PRO A 86 -17.03 -14.29 -16.02
CA PRO A 86 -16.80 -12.92 -15.56
C PRO A 86 -15.30 -12.62 -15.47
N THR A 87 -14.90 -11.47 -15.99
CA THR A 87 -13.55 -10.93 -15.84
C THR A 87 -13.28 -10.53 -14.38
N GLY A 88 -12.00 -10.36 -14.00
CA GLY A 88 -11.63 -9.90 -12.66
C GLY A 88 -12.29 -8.56 -12.29
N GLU A 89 -12.41 -7.63 -13.24
CA GLU A 89 -13.07 -6.34 -13.06
C GLU A 89 -14.58 -6.47 -12.88
N GLU A 90 -15.25 -7.30 -13.67
CA GLU A 90 -16.68 -7.58 -13.53
C GLU A 90 -17.00 -8.24 -12.18
N ARG A 91 -16.12 -9.11 -11.69
CA ARG A 91 -16.23 -9.72 -10.36
C ARG A 91 -16.09 -8.66 -9.26
N LEU A 92 -15.13 -7.74 -9.35
CA LEU A 92 -14.98 -6.63 -8.39
C LEU A 92 -16.25 -5.79 -8.29
N HIS A 93 -16.80 -5.38 -9.44
CA HIS A 93 -18.05 -4.63 -9.49
C HIS A 93 -19.23 -5.45 -8.96
N ALA A 94 -19.32 -6.73 -9.31
CA ALA A 94 -20.39 -7.59 -8.83
C ALA A 94 -20.37 -7.73 -7.31
N VAL A 95 -19.19 -7.91 -6.69
CA VAL A 95 -19.05 -8.01 -5.23
C VAL A 95 -19.48 -6.71 -4.54
N LEU A 96 -19.10 -5.55 -5.07
CA LEU A 96 -19.50 -4.26 -4.51
C LEU A 96 -21.02 -4.03 -4.61
N LEU A 97 -21.61 -4.33 -5.77
CA LEU A 97 -23.06 -4.24 -5.98
C LEU A 97 -23.83 -5.20 -5.07
N TYR A 98 -23.32 -6.43 -4.90
CA TYR A 98 -23.88 -7.40 -3.96
C TYR A 98 -23.83 -6.91 -2.52
N ALA A 99 -22.70 -6.31 -2.11
CA ALA A 99 -22.52 -5.79 -0.76
C ALA A 99 -23.37 -4.55 -0.45
N ALA A 100 -23.61 -3.70 -1.46
CA ALA A 100 -24.52 -2.56 -1.36
C ALA A 100 -26.00 -2.99 -1.37
N GLY A 101 -26.36 -4.00 -2.18
CA GLY A 101 -27.74 -4.46 -2.33
C GLY A 101 -28.35 -5.11 -1.08
N ALA A 102 -27.53 -5.69 -0.19
CA ALA A 102 -27.99 -6.31 1.06
C ALA A 102 -28.35 -5.30 2.17
N GLU A 103 -28.31 -4.00 1.89
CA GLU A 103 -28.69 -2.95 2.84
C GLU A 103 -30.12 -3.02 3.33
N ARG A 104 -31.02 -3.63 2.57
CA ARG A 104 -32.45 -3.63 2.88
C ARG A 104 -32.97 -5.05 3.04
N VAL A 105 -32.90 -5.53 4.28
CA VAL A 105 -33.90 -6.50 4.75
C VAL A 105 -35.19 -5.70 4.98
N PRO A 106 -36.33 -6.04 4.34
CA PRO A 106 -37.60 -5.38 4.62
C PRO A 106 -38.05 -5.80 6.02
N GLY A 107 -38.15 -4.84 6.93
CA GLY A 107 -38.50 -5.14 8.32
C GLY A 107 -38.44 -3.96 9.31
N GLN A 108 -38.03 -2.77 8.89
CA GLN A 108 -38.28 -1.54 9.64
C GLN A 108 -38.79 -0.49 8.67
N ALA A 109 -40.10 -0.54 8.43
CA ALA A 109 -40.82 0.67 8.08
C ALA A 109 -40.63 1.62 9.27
N SER A 110 -39.80 2.65 9.11
CA SER A 110 -40.00 3.88 9.86
C SER A 110 -41.39 4.37 9.44
N SER A 111 -42.39 4.05 10.25
CA SER A 111 -43.72 4.63 10.20
C SER A 111 -43.55 6.15 10.12
N GLY A 112 -43.82 6.70 8.94
CA GLY A 112 -43.91 8.13 8.75
C GLY A 112 -45.05 8.62 9.63
N SER A 113 -44.73 9.31 10.73
CA SER A 113 -45.72 10.15 11.38
C SER A 113 -46.01 11.29 10.42
N ALA A 114 -47.24 11.32 9.89
CA ALA A 114 -47.78 12.49 9.24
C ALA A 114 -47.63 13.69 10.20
N GLY A 115 -46.96 14.75 9.75
CA GLY A 115 -46.68 15.91 10.58
C GLY A 115 -46.14 17.08 9.77
N SER A 116 -47.09 17.91 9.32
CA SER A 116 -47.01 19.37 9.15
C SER A 116 -45.94 19.99 8.24
N ALA A 117 -46.45 20.74 7.27
CA ALA A 117 -45.74 21.81 6.58
C ALA A 117 -45.08 22.81 7.56
N GLY A 118 -43.91 23.30 7.18
CA GLY A 118 -43.14 24.29 7.94
C GLY A 118 -41.83 24.62 7.24
N SER A 119 -41.89 25.59 6.33
CA SER A 119 -40.73 26.24 5.70
C SER A 119 -39.88 26.98 6.73
N ALA A 120 -38.55 26.75 6.75
CA ALA A 120 -37.52 27.79 6.86
C ALA A 120 -36.10 27.21 6.89
N GLY A 121 -35.27 27.65 5.93
CA GLY A 121 -33.81 27.86 6.01
C GLY A 121 -32.94 26.88 6.79
N SER A 122 -32.29 25.96 6.08
CA SER A 122 -31.00 25.41 6.51
C SER A 122 -30.06 25.41 5.32
N ALA A 123 -29.04 26.28 5.41
CA ALA A 123 -27.97 26.43 4.44
C ALA A 123 -27.38 25.06 4.08
N GLY A 124 -27.19 24.85 2.77
CA GLY A 124 -26.71 23.62 2.18
C GLY A 124 -25.48 23.07 2.89
N ARG A 125 -25.69 22.01 3.67
CA ARG A 125 -24.63 21.12 4.09
C ARG A 125 -24.08 20.48 2.81
N PRO A 126 -22.78 20.57 2.49
CA PRO A 126 -22.27 19.95 1.28
C PRO A 126 -22.60 18.46 1.35
N ALA A 127 -23.17 17.93 0.26
CA ALA A 127 -23.57 16.53 0.14
C ALA A 127 -22.49 15.64 0.77
N GLY A 128 -22.82 15.08 1.93
CA GLY A 128 -21.88 14.23 2.66
C GLY A 128 -21.48 13.12 1.73
N ARG A 129 -20.17 12.97 1.47
CA ARG A 129 -19.59 11.79 0.82
C ARG A 129 -20.30 10.58 1.40
N GLU A 130 -21.13 9.91 0.62
CA GLU A 130 -21.77 8.67 1.04
C GLU A 130 -20.64 7.71 1.38
N THR A 131 -20.42 7.47 2.68
CA THR A 131 -19.42 6.51 3.12
C THR A 131 -19.77 5.20 2.43
N PRO A 132 -18.87 4.63 1.61
CA PRO A 132 -19.25 3.47 0.83
C PRO A 132 -19.60 2.34 1.77
N ALA A 133 -20.73 1.73 1.46
CA ALA A 133 -21.31 0.60 2.16
C ALA A 133 -20.35 -0.59 2.33
N ALA A 134 -19.38 -0.69 1.42
CA ALA A 134 -18.48 -1.80 1.26
C ALA A 134 -17.17 -1.36 0.61
N VAL A 135 -16.07 -2.00 0.98
CA VAL A 135 -14.71 -1.66 0.51
C VAL A 135 -13.98 -2.94 0.10
N ILE A 136 -13.37 -2.99 -1.09
CA ILE A 136 -12.55 -4.14 -1.51
C ILE A 136 -11.30 -4.25 -0.64
N THR A 137 -10.95 -5.45 -0.18
CA THR A 137 -9.75 -5.68 0.64
C THR A 137 -8.98 -6.93 0.20
N GLY A 138 -7.93 -7.27 0.94
CA GLY A 138 -7.16 -8.49 0.77
C GLY A 138 -6.31 -8.49 -0.50
N PRO A 139 -6.04 -9.68 -1.10
CA PRO A 139 -5.25 -9.79 -2.31
C PRO A 139 -5.78 -8.96 -3.48
N ALA A 140 -7.10 -8.85 -3.63
CA ALA A 140 -7.69 -8.04 -4.70
C ALA A 140 -7.33 -6.56 -4.56
N ALA A 141 -7.35 -6.03 -3.32
CA ALA A 141 -6.93 -4.66 -3.06
C ALA A 141 -5.42 -4.47 -3.31
N LEU A 142 -4.58 -5.41 -2.89
CA LEU A 142 -3.12 -5.33 -3.12
C LEU A 142 -2.77 -5.38 -4.61
N ALA A 143 -3.45 -6.21 -5.39
CA ALA A 143 -3.30 -6.24 -6.84
C ALA A 143 -3.72 -4.90 -7.49
N LEU A 144 -4.78 -4.26 -7.00
CA LEU A 144 -5.19 -2.92 -7.46
C LEU A 144 -4.18 -1.83 -7.06
N HIS A 145 -3.50 -1.99 -5.93
CA HIS A 145 -2.37 -1.15 -5.50
C HIS A 145 -1.05 -1.44 -6.24
N GLY A 146 -1.03 -2.46 -7.11
CA GLY A 146 0.12 -2.79 -7.95
C GLY A 146 1.17 -3.72 -7.32
N PHE A 147 0.82 -4.47 -6.28
CA PHE A 147 1.75 -5.42 -5.65
C PHE A 147 2.13 -6.56 -6.59
N SER A 148 3.43 -6.75 -6.78
CA SER A 148 4.03 -7.83 -7.59
C SER A 148 4.04 -9.18 -6.88
N SER A 149 4.02 -9.21 -5.55
CA SER A 149 3.89 -10.44 -4.76
C SER A 149 2.48 -11.03 -4.73
N THR A 150 1.49 -10.32 -5.29
CA THR A 150 0.09 -10.72 -5.23
C THR A 150 -0.38 -11.34 -6.55
N PRO A 151 -1.17 -12.42 -6.52
CA PRO A 151 -1.74 -12.98 -7.75
C PRO A 151 -2.62 -11.96 -8.50
N PRO A 152 -2.68 -12.03 -9.85
CA PRO A 152 -3.54 -11.17 -10.63
C PRO A 152 -5.03 -11.43 -10.32
N LEU A 153 -5.89 -10.42 -10.54
CA LEU A 153 -7.33 -10.49 -10.22
C LEU A 153 -8.07 -11.67 -10.86
N SER A 154 -7.63 -12.11 -12.04
CA SER A 154 -8.18 -13.29 -12.74
C SER A 154 -7.88 -14.62 -12.03
N ALA A 155 -6.77 -14.70 -11.30
CA ALA A 155 -6.35 -15.91 -10.58
C ALA A 155 -6.96 -16.01 -9.18
N LEU A 156 -7.58 -14.94 -8.66
CA LEU A 156 -8.21 -14.96 -7.35
C LEU A 156 -9.54 -15.71 -7.41
N GLU A 157 -9.71 -16.78 -6.63
CA GLU A 157 -11.00 -17.50 -6.54
C GLU A 157 -12.11 -16.66 -5.89
N HIS A 158 -11.72 -15.84 -4.92
CA HIS A 158 -12.63 -15.00 -4.16
C HIS A 158 -12.10 -13.57 -4.05
N ILE A 159 -13.03 -12.63 -3.96
CA ILE A 159 -12.79 -11.21 -3.72
C ILE A 159 -13.31 -10.91 -2.32
N ASP A 160 -12.40 -10.41 -1.47
CA ASP A 160 -12.72 -10.04 -0.11
C ASP A 160 -13.31 -8.63 -0.07
N VAL A 161 -14.45 -8.48 0.61
CA VAL A 161 -15.14 -7.21 0.79
C VAL A 161 -15.37 -6.91 2.25
N LEU A 162 -14.89 -5.76 2.69
CA LEU A 162 -15.13 -5.20 4.01
C LEU A 162 -16.52 -4.60 4.08
N VAL A 163 -17.27 -4.99 5.09
CA VAL A 163 -18.57 -4.39 5.42
C VAL A 163 -18.65 -4.09 6.92
N PRO A 164 -19.42 -3.07 7.34
CA PRO A 164 -19.71 -2.85 8.75
C PRO A 164 -20.28 -4.12 9.42
N HIS A 165 -19.84 -4.42 10.64
CA HIS A 165 -20.24 -5.63 11.35
C HIS A 165 -21.75 -5.73 11.64
N THR A 166 -22.46 -4.60 11.61
CA THR A 166 -23.93 -4.54 11.74
C THR A 166 -24.65 -5.10 10.51
N ARG A 167 -23.95 -5.27 9.37
CA ARG A 167 -24.51 -5.83 8.13
C ARG A 167 -24.60 -7.36 8.20
N ARG A 168 -25.79 -7.88 7.90
CA ARG A 168 -26.06 -9.33 7.79
C ARG A 168 -25.90 -9.85 6.35
N LEU A 169 -24.85 -9.43 5.65
CA LEU A 169 -24.51 -9.95 4.32
C LEU A 169 -23.91 -11.36 4.42
N ARG A 170 -24.37 -12.31 3.62
CA ARG A 170 -23.84 -13.69 3.56
C ARG A 170 -22.71 -13.78 2.51
N PRO A 171 -21.66 -14.60 2.72
CA PRO A 171 -20.77 -14.99 1.63
C PRO A 171 -21.58 -15.64 0.50
N ALA A 172 -21.22 -15.37 -0.75
CA ALA A 172 -21.89 -15.94 -1.93
C ALA A 172 -20.94 -15.96 -3.12
N GLY A 173 -20.89 -17.06 -3.87
CA GLY A 173 -20.06 -17.20 -5.07
C GLY A 173 -18.62 -16.72 -4.86
N CYS A 174 -18.18 -15.76 -5.68
CA CYS A 174 -16.86 -15.15 -5.56
C CYS A 174 -16.74 -14.08 -4.46
N ALA A 175 -17.82 -13.68 -3.79
CA ALA A 175 -17.82 -12.65 -2.75
C ALA A 175 -17.54 -13.27 -1.37
N ARG A 176 -16.41 -12.89 -0.77
CA ARG A 176 -16.09 -13.22 0.63
C ARG A 176 -16.28 -12.00 1.51
N VAL A 177 -17.18 -12.13 2.49
CA VAL A 177 -17.58 -11.01 3.35
C VAL A 177 -16.73 -10.97 4.60
N VAL A 178 -15.97 -9.88 4.77
CA VAL A 178 -15.15 -9.60 5.95
C VAL A 178 -15.84 -8.51 6.76
N ARG A 179 -16.30 -8.84 7.97
CA ARG A 179 -17.00 -7.90 8.84
C ARG A 179 -16.03 -7.13 9.71
N THR A 180 -16.23 -5.83 9.84
CA THR A 180 -15.36 -4.99 10.66
C THR A 180 -16.12 -3.97 11.49
N ARG A 181 -15.57 -3.64 12.67
CA ARG A 181 -16.07 -2.56 13.54
C ARG A 181 -15.63 -1.17 13.05
N HIS A 182 -14.50 -1.12 12.37
CA HIS A 182 -13.94 0.11 11.84
C HIS A 182 -13.71 -0.08 10.34
N LEU A 183 -14.67 0.40 9.55
CA LEU A 183 -14.52 0.45 8.11
C LEU A 183 -13.49 1.55 7.79
N PRO A 184 -12.40 1.23 7.07
CA PRO A 184 -11.41 2.24 6.72
C PRO A 184 -12.03 3.26 5.75
N VAL A 185 -11.51 4.49 5.77
CA VAL A 185 -11.76 5.43 4.67
C VAL A 185 -11.14 4.82 3.42
N PRO A 186 -11.92 4.59 2.35
CA PRO A 186 -11.43 3.95 1.14
C PRO A 186 -10.53 4.88 0.34
N GLU A 187 -9.64 4.28 -0.42
CA GLU A 187 -8.92 4.91 -1.52
C GLU A 187 -9.64 4.57 -2.83
N GLU A 188 -9.89 5.59 -3.65
CA GLU A 188 -10.54 5.42 -4.96
C GLU A 188 -9.49 5.03 -5.99
N ILE A 189 -9.40 3.74 -6.30
CA ILE A 189 -8.54 3.21 -7.35
C ILE A 189 -9.43 2.88 -8.53
N THR A 190 -9.17 3.53 -9.67
CA THR A 190 -9.91 3.32 -10.92
C THR A 190 -11.45 3.45 -10.80
N GLY A 191 -11.95 4.11 -9.74
CA GLY A 191 -13.37 4.28 -9.45
C GLY A 191 -13.99 3.12 -8.65
N LEU A 192 -13.16 2.35 -7.95
CA LEU A 192 -13.54 1.33 -6.98
C LEU A 192 -13.13 1.79 -5.57
N PRO A 193 -13.98 1.60 -4.55
CA PRO A 193 -13.60 1.81 -3.16
C PRO A 193 -12.70 0.67 -2.68
N VAL A 194 -11.40 0.95 -2.53
CA VAL A 194 -10.38 -0.02 -2.13
C VAL A 194 -9.83 0.31 -0.74
N ALA A 195 -9.55 -0.70 0.06
CA ALA A 195 -8.97 -0.52 1.39
C ALA A 195 -7.54 0.05 1.27
N PRO A 196 -7.13 0.95 2.18
CA PRO A 196 -5.75 1.38 2.27
C PRO A 196 -4.80 0.19 2.41
N VAL A 197 -3.61 0.29 1.82
CA VAL A 197 -2.61 -0.79 1.80
C VAL A 197 -2.39 -1.45 3.17
N PRO A 198 -2.21 -0.72 4.28
CA PRO A 198 -2.04 -1.34 5.60
C PRO A 198 -3.17 -2.29 5.99
N ARG A 199 -4.41 -1.92 5.66
CA ARG A 199 -5.58 -2.74 5.97
C ARG A 199 -5.68 -3.93 5.03
N ALA A 200 -5.43 -3.74 3.74
CA ALA A 200 -5.41 -4.82 2.76
C ALA A 200 -4.34 -5.87 3.09
N LEU A 201 -3.16 -5.45 3.55
CA LEU A 201 -2.08 -6.32 4.03
C LEU A 201 -2.53 -7.12 5.26
N ALA A 202 -3.11 -6.47 6.27
CA ALA A 202 -3.59 -7.15 7.47
C ALA A 202 -4.68 -8.18 7.15
N ASP A 203 -5.64 -7.84 6.28
CA ASP A 203 -6.69 -8.76 5.87
C ASP A 203 -6.13 -9.94 5.06
N THR A 204 -5.09 -9.73 4.24
CA THR A 204 -4.41 -10.79 3.49
C THR A 204 -3.61 -11.70 4.42
N ALA A 205 -2.79 -11.10 5.28
CA ALA A 205 -1.94 -11.79 6.25
C ALA A 205 -2.76 -12.62 7.25
N ALA A 206 -3.95 -12.16 7.64
CA ALA A 206 -4.86 -12.90 8.52
C ALA A 206 -5.23 -14.29 7.97
N ARG A 207 -5.29 -14.42 6.64
CA ARG A 207 -5.72 -15.61 5.91
C ARG A 207 -4.59 -16.39 5.24
N SER A 208 -3.37 -15.84 5.19
CA SER A 208 -2.23 -16.56 4.63
C SER A 208 -1.64 -17.53 5.65
N GLY A 209 -1.37 -18.76 5.21
CA GLY A 209 -0.54 -19.72 5.95
C GLY A 209 0.93 -19.67 5.55
N ASP A 210 1.27 -18.94 4.50
CA ASP A 210 2.63 -18.84 3.96
C ASP A 210 3.36 -17.65 4.57
N ALA A 211 4.27 -17.94 5.50
CA ALA A 211 5.12 -16.97 6.18
C ALA A 211 6.06 -16.22 5.22
N VAL A 212 6.57 -16.89 4.19
CA VAL A 212 7.51 -16.30 3.23
C VAL A 212 6.78 -15.33 2.32
N ALA A 213 5.60 -15.70 1.81
CA ALA A 213 4.77 -14.81 1.01
C ALA A 213 4.33 -13.58 1.80
N VAL A 214 3.94 -13.76 3.07
CA VAL A 214 3.59 -12.65 3.96
C VAL A 214 4.77 -11.72 4.18
N ARG A 215 5.94 -12.23 4.57
CA ARG A 215 7.14 -11.41 4.76
C ARG A 215 7.48 -10.62 3.51
N ARG A 216 7.48 -11.27 2.34
CA ARG A 216 7.77 -10.63 1.04
C ARG A 216 6.80 -9.48 0.75
N MET A 217 5.51 -9.70 0.98
CA MET A 217 4.47 -8.69 0.72
C MET A 217 4.57 -7.51 1.69
N LEU A 218 4.87 -7.77 2.97
CA LEU A 218 5.07 -6.70 3.95
C LEU A 218 6.28 -5.85 3.61
N THR A 219 7.44 -6.45 3.28
CA THR A 219 8.64 -5.70 2.92
C THR A 219 8.48 -4.94 1.60
N GLU A 220 7.81 -5.54 0.60
CA GLU A 220 7.44 -4.87 -0.66
C GLU A 220 6.63 -3.59 -0.40
N ALA A 221 5.69 -3.61 0.55
CA ALA A 221 4.85 -2.45 0.84
C ALA A 221 5.66 -1.20 1.23
N VAL A 222 6.74 -1.38 1.99
CA VAL A 222 7.58 -0.27 2.44
C VAL A 222 8.62 0.09 1.39
N ARG A 223 9.25 -0.91 0.78
CA ARG A 223 10.24 -0.71 -0.29
C ARG A 223 9.64 0.00 -1.51
N GLY A 224 8.43 -0.39 -1.91
CA GLY A 224 7.68 0.25 -2.99
C GLY A 224 7.05 1.59 -2.62
N GLY A 225 7.19 2.03 -1.36
CA GLY A 225 6.62 3.31 -0.89
C GLY A 225 5.10 3.33 -0.78
N HIS A 226 4.44 2.16 -0.74
CA HIS A 226 2.98 2.05 -0.68
C HIS A 226 2.42 2.46 0.69
N CYS A 227 3.16 2.24 1.77
CA CYS A 227 2.78 2.71 3.11
C CYS A 227 3.97 2.75 4.09
N GLU A 228 3.79 3.43 5.22
CA GLU A 228 4.74 3.40 6.35
C GLU A 228 4.58 2.08 7.14
N ALA A 229 5.70 1.48 7.57
CA ALA A 229 5.72 0.22 8.32
C ALA A 229 4.79 0.23 9.54
N ARG A 230 4.74 1.36 10.26
CA ARG A 230 3.90 1.51 11.46
C ARG A 230 2.42 1.46 11.15
N ALA A 231 1.99 1.95 10.00
CA ALA A 231 0.60 1.86 9.60
C ALA A 231 0.18 0.38 9.47
N VAL A 232 1.06 -0.46 8.92
CA VAL A 232 0.86 -1.91 8.83
C VAL A 232 0.83 -2.54 10.23
N VAL A 233 1.81 -2.22 11.09
CA VAL A 233 1.85 -2.74 12.47
C VAL A 233 0.59 -2.37 13.26
N ARG A 234 0.06 -1.15 13.09
CA ARG A 234 -1.21 -0.73 13.71
C ARG A 234 -2.39 -1.58 13.24
N GLU A 235 -2.49 -1.88 11.95
CA GLU A 235 -3.57 -2.73 11.42
C GLU A 235 -3.42 -4.19 11.87
N LEU A 236 -2.20 -4.73 11.88
CA LEU A 236 -1.92 -6.07 12.41
C LEU A 236 -2.27 -6.18 13.90
N ALA A 237 -1.95 -5.14 14.69
CA ALA A 237 -2.32 -5.05 16.11
C ALA A 237 -3.84 -5.01 16.28
N ARG A 238 -4.55 -4.17 15.51
CA ARG A 238 -6.02 -4.08 15.51
C ARG A 238 -6.68 -5.41 15.17
N ALA A 239 -6.10 -6.15 14.23
CA ALA A 239 -6.55 -7.49 13.84
C ALA A 239 -6.10 -8.60 14.82
N ARG A 240 -5.35 -8.27 15.89
CA ARG A 240 -4.80 -9.20 16.89
C ARG A 240 -3.91 -10.29 16.27
N LEU A 241 -3.15 -9.92 15.26
CA LEU A 241 -2.33 -10.84 14.48
C LEU A 241 -0.88 -10.93 14.98
N LEU A 242 -0.41 -9.94 15.75
CA LEU A 242 0.97 -9.87 16.25
C LEU A 242 1.36 -11.04 17.18
N GLY A 243 0.39 -11.76 17.73
CA GLY A 243 0.66 -12.95 18.56
C GLY A 243 1.04 -14.20 17.74
N ARG A 244 0.97 -14.15 16.41
CA ARG A 244 1.37 -15.27 15.54
C ARG A 244 2.88 -15.18 15.24
N PRO A 245 3.70 -16.21 15.55
CA PRO A 245 5.16 -16.13 15.40
C PRO A 245 5.63 -15.71 14.01
N HIS A 246 5.08 -16.32 12.95
CA HIS A 246 5.43 -15.96 11.56
C HIS A 246 5.10 -14.50 11.19
N LEU A 247 4.15 -13.86 11.87
CA LEU A 247 3.83 -12.43 11.68
C LEU A 247 4.72 -11.53 12.52
N ALA A 248 5.16 -11.98 13.70
CA ALA A 248 6.16 -11.26 14.48
C ALA A 248 7.48 -11.16 13.69
N ASP A 249 7.98 -12.28 13.16
CA ASP A 249 9.19 -12.31 12.33
C ASP A 249 9.05 -11.44 11.07
N ALA A 250 7.88 -11.47 10.43
CA ALA A 250 7.60 -10.64 9.26
C ALA A 250 7.52 -9.14 9.60
N VAL A 251 7.06 -8.79 10.81
CA VAL A 251 7.05 -7.40 11.31
C VAL A 251 8.47 -6.93 11.63
N ASP A 252 9.32 -7.77 12.21
CA ASP A 252 10.72 -7.41 12.44
C ASP A 252 11.45 -7.16 11.12
N ALA A 253 11.23 -8.03 10.11
CA ALA A 253 11.75 -7.83 8.76
C ALA A 253 11.21 -6.54 8.11
N LEU A 254 9.91 -6.24 8.28
CA LEU A 254 9.29 -5.00 7.81
C LEU A 254 9.93 -3.75 8.44
N LEU A 255 10.19 -3.78 9.75
CA LEU A 255 10.80 -2.66 10.47
C LEU A 255 12.26 -2.46 10.06
N ALA A 256 13.01 -3.55 9.88
CA ALA A 256 14.36 -3.53 9.35
C ALA A 256 14.40 -2.97 7.91
N GLU A 257 13.46 -3.37 7.06
CA GLU A 257 13.34 -2.83 5.70
C GLU A 257 13.02 -1.33 5.73
N SER A 258 12.11 -0.89 6.60
CA SER A 258 11.81 0.54 6.77
C SER A 258 13.01 1.37 7.17
N ARG A 259 13.89 0.80 8.00
CA ARG A 259 15.15 1.42 8.41
C ARG A 259 16.10 1.55 7.23
N SER A 260 16.30 0.46 6.48
CA SER A 260 17.17 0.42 5.29
C SER A 260 16.73 1.41 4.20
N VAL A 261 15.42 1.51 3.93
CA VAL A 261 14.86 2.46 2.98
C VAL A 261 15.14 3.90 3.42
N ALA A 262 14.94 4.21 4.70
CA ALA A 262 15.16 5.56 5.22
C ALA A 262 16.65 5.97 5.19
N GLU A 263 17.56 5.05 5.52
CA GLU A 263 19.00 5.26 5.39
C GLU A 263 19.39 5.51 3.93
N SER A 264 18.88 4.70 3.01
CA SER A 264 19.11 4.87 1.57
C SER A 264 18.64 6.25 1.06
N LEU A 265 17.48 6.72 1.53
CA LEU A 265 16.97 8.06 1.23
C LEU A 265 17.88 9.16 1.78
N LEU A 266 18.42 8.99 3.00
CA LEU A 266 19.34 9.95 3.60
C LEU A 266 20.68 9.99 2.85
N TYR A 267 21.22 8.84 2.46
CA TYR A 267 22.42 8.76 1.60
C TYR A 267 22.20 9.48 0.27
N GLY A 268 21.06 9.21 -0.38
CA GLY A 268 20.66 9.87 -1.61
C GLY A 268 20.54 11.39 -1.44
N LEU A 269 19.95 11.85 -0.33
CA LEU A 269 19.78 13.27 -0.01
C LEU A 269 21.13 13.99 0.12
N VAL A 270 22.08 13.43 0.88
CA VAL A 270 23.41 14.02 1.07
C VAL A 270 24.13 14.18 -0.27
N ARG A 271 24.15 13.12 -1.08
CA ARG A 271 24.80 13.14 -2.40
C ARG A 271 24.11 14.09 -3.39
N ALA A 272 22.78 14.01 -3.51
CA ALA A 272 22.03 14.78 -4.50
C ALA A 272 22.03 16.29 -4.21
N HIS A 273 22.19 16.70 -2.96
CA HIS A 273 22.17 18.11 -2.54
C HIS A 273 23.53 18.69 -2.17
N GLY A 274 24.62 17.96 -2.45
CA GLY A 274 26.00 18.42 -2.25
C GLY A 274 26.33 18.76 -0.80
N LEU A 275 25.76 18.02 0.15
CA LEU A 275 26.12 18.18 1.55
C LEU A 275 27.52 17.56 1.79
N PRO A 276 28.32 18.07 2.75
CA PRO A 276 29.59 17.46 3.10
C PRO A 276 29.41 15.99 3.50
N GLU A 277 30.43 15.15 3.32
CA GLU A 277 30.34 13.74 3.67
C GLU A 277 30.31 13.56 5.21
N PRO A 278 29.27 12.91 5.78
CA PRO A 278 29.21 12.61 7.20
C PRO A 278 29.86 11.27 7.54
N CYS A 279 30.10 11.05 8.83
CA CYS A 279 30.25 9.71 9.38
C CYS A 279 28.85 9.06 9.48
N TRP A 280 28.66 7.93 8.80
CA TRP A 280 27.39 7.21 8.72
C TRP A 280 27.23 6.19 9.84
N ASN A 281 26.03 6.09 10.42
CA ASN A 281 25.66 5.09 11.42
C ASN A 281 26.71 4.93 12.53
N VAL A 282 26.92 5.99 13.30
CA VAL A 282 27.98 6.04 14.32
C VAL A 282 27.43 6.18 15.73
N ASP A 283 28.08 5.56 16.69
CA ASP A 283 27.88 5.77 18.11
C ASP A 283 28.78 6.89 18.61
N LEU A 284 28.17 7.88 19.27
CA LEU A 284 28.86 9.04 19.83
C LEU A 284 29.19 8.83 21.30
N ARG A 285 30.46 8.96 21.68
CA ARG A 285 30.92 8.76 23.06
C ARG A 285 31.79 9.92 23.54
N LEU A 286 31.77 10.18 24.84
CA LEU A 286 32.77 11.06 25.43
C LEU A 286 34.07 10.27 25.65
N PRO A 287 35.25 10.88 25.47
CA PRO A 287 36.52 10.23 25.77
C PRO A 287 36.56 9.76 27.21
N GLY A 288 36.81 8.47 27.43
CA GLY A 288 36.77 7.84 28.76
C GLY A 288 35.41 7.91 29.48
N GLY A 289 34.34 8.27 28.77
CA GLY A 289 33.05 8.64 29.34
C GLY A 289 31.87 7.80 28.83
N PRO A 290 30.64 8.20 29.22
CA PRO A 290 29.43 7.46 28.89
C PRO A 290 29.05 7.56 27.41
N HIS A 291 28.33 6.54 26.92
CA HIS A 291 27.73 6.52 25.58
C HIS A 291 26.63 7.61 25.47
N LEU A 292 26.78 8.54 24.52
CA LEU A 292 25.80 9.61 24.27
C LEU A 292 24.61 9.08 23.45
N GLY A 293 24.90 8.25 22.44
CA GLY A 293 23.94 7.51 21.63
C GLY A 293 24.32 7.43 20.14
N GLY A 294 23.73 6.47 19.42
CA GLY A 294 23.96 6.28 17.98
C GLY A 294 23.16 7.18 17.06
N VAL A 295 23.79 7.78 16.06
CA VAL A 295 23.19 8.72 15.10
C VAL A 295 23.34 8.20 13.67
N ASP A 296 22.44 8.60 12.78
CA ASP A 296 22.38 8.11 11.40
C ASP A 296 23.44 8.78 10.51
N ALA A 297 23.68 10.07 10.74
CA ALA A 297 24.77 10.81 10.14
C ALA A 297 25.36 11.80 11.14
N TYR A 298 26.68 12.00 11.11
CA TYR A 298 27.37 12.95 11.97
C TYR A 298 28.45 13.73 11.21
N TRP A 299 28.51 15.04 11.39
CA TRP A 299 29.57 15.91 10.89
C TRP A 299 30.45 16.38 12.06
N PRO A 300 31.61 15.74 12.31
CA PRO A 300 32.45 16.02 13.47
C PRO A 300 32.91 17.47 13.55
N GLU A 301 33.28 18.08 12.43
CA GLU A 301 33.84 19.45 12.36
C GLU A 301 32.80 20.52 12.70
N ARG A 302 31.50 20.16 12.66
CA ARG A 302 30.38 21.07 12.91
C ARG A 302 29.51 20.62 14.09
N ALA A 303 29.82 19.48 14.73
CA ALA A 303 28.98 18.85 15.75
C ALA A 303 27.49 18.78 15.37
N VAL A 304 27.18 18.46 14.10
CA VAL A 304 25.80 18.27 13.63
C VAL A 304 25.55 16.78 13.50
N ALA A 305 24.45 16.30 14.09
CA ALA A 305 23.98 14.93 13.95
C ALA A 305 22.60 14.92 13.30
N VAL A 306 22.34 13.94 12.44
CA VAL A 306 21.01 13.63 11.91
C VAL A 306 20.54 12.31 12.49
N GLU A 307 19.29 12.29 12.92
CA GLU A 307 18.58 11.08 13.34
C GLU A 307 17.33 10.86 12.50
N ILE A 308 17.17 9.66 11.96
CA ILE A 308 16.01 9.18 11.25
C ILE A 308 14.95 8.75 12.28
N ASP A 309 13.86 9.50 12.32
CA ASP A 309 12.69 9.16 13.11
C ASP A 309 11.75 8.25 12.28
N LEU A 310 11.80 6.95 12.56
CA LEU A 310 10.89 5.95 11.94
C LEU A 310 9.46 6.02 12.51
N ARG A 311 9.13 7.09 13.24
CA ARG A 311 7.84 7.34 13.89
C ARG A 311 7.07 8.40 13.11
N ASP A 312 6.33 7.97 12.10
CA ASP A 312 5.35 8.68 11.25
C ASP A 312 5.28 10.22 11.26
N GLY A 313 5.31 10.80 10.05
CA GLY A 313 4.98 12.21 9.75
C GLY A 313 3.48 12.50 9.58
N THR A 314 2.57 11.65 10.08
CA THR A 314 1.10 11.83 9.92
C THR A 314 0.48 12.82 10.91
N GLU A 315 1.21 13.36 11.88
CA GLU A 315 0.70 14.42 12.77
C GLU A 315 0.59 15.80 12.05
N ALA A 316 1.15 15.95 10.84
CA ALA A 316 1.14 17.21 10.10
C ALA A 316 -0.09 17.45 9.20
N ARG A 317 -1.05 16.52 9.11
CA ARG A 317 -2.29 16.69 8.34
C ARG A 317 -3.53 16.41 9.20
N GLY A 318 -3.92 17.44 9.95
CA GLY A 318 -5.29 17.78 10.39
C GLY A 318 -6.24 16.65 10.78
N GLY A 319 -6.45 16.50 12.08
CA GLY A 319 -7.59 15.77 12.66
C GLY A 319 -7.51 15.79 14.18
N GLU A 320 -8.29 16.68 14.81
CA GLU A 320 -8.50 16.72 16.26
C GLU A 320 -8.92 15.31 16.75
N GLY A 321 -8.05 14.64 17.50
CA GLY A 321 -8.36 13.34 18.10
C GLY A 321 -7.19 12.37 18.28
N ALA A 322 -6.06 12.58 17.61
CA ALA A 322 -4.85 11.81 17.90
C ALA A 322 -4.10 12.45 19.06
N ARG A 323 -4.28 11.94 20.29
CA ARG A 323 -3.37 12.26 21.41
C ARG A 323 -1.95 11.94 20.93
N GLY A 324 -1.18 12.99 20.69
CA GLY A 324 0.16 12.94 20.10
C GLY A 324 1.00 11.88 20.79
N GLY A 325 1.63 11.03 19.99
CA GLY A 325 2.49 9.97 20.48
C GLY A 325 3.73 10.61 21.11
N ALA A 326 3.63 10.98 22.39
CA ALA A 326 4.72 11.59 23.13
C ALA A 326 5.99 10.76 22.94
N ARG A 327 7.07 11.41 22.48
CA ARG A 327 8.37 10.75 22.26
C ARG A 327 8.75 9.96 23.52
N PRO A 328 9.03 8.65 23.45
CA PRO A 328 9.46 7.89 24.61
C PRO A 328 10.57 8.64 25.37
N PRO A 329 10.53 8.67 26.72
CA PRO A 329 11.45 9.44 27.54
C PRO A 329 12.93 9.19 27.20
N ALA A 330 13.27 7.98 26.74
CA ALA A 330 14.61 7.63 26.30
C ALA A 330 15.15 8.47 25.12
N TYR A 331 14.30 8.81 24.14
CA TYR A 331 14.69 9.66 23.00
C TYR A 331 14.82 11.12 23.39
N ALA A 332 13.91 11.61 24.24
CA ALA A 332 14.02 12.96 24.79
C ALA A 332 15.30 13.10 25.63
N ARG A 333 15.61 12.09 26.46
CA ARG A 333 16.85 12.03 27.24
C ARG A 333 18.11 11.93 26.36
N LYS A 334 18.09 11.13 25.29
CA LYS A 334 19.20 11.05 24.33
C LYS A 334 19.44 12.39 23.64
N ARG A 335 18.37 13.03 23.17
CA ARG A 335 18.43 14.36 22.56
C ARG A 335 19.00 15.39 23.54
N GLU A 336 18.54 15.37 24.79
CA GLU A 336 19.02 16.27 25.83
C GLU A 336 20.50 16.04 26.13
N ARG A 337 20.94 14.78 26.18
CA ARG A 337 22.36 14.43 26.34
C ARG A 337 23.22 14.96 25.19
N LEU A 338 22.78 14.79 23.94
CA LEU A 338 23.53 15.29 22.77
C LEU A 338 23.56 16.82 22.73
N ARG A 339 22.39 17.47 22.91
CA ARG A 339 22.29 18.93 22.92
C ARG A 339 23.04 19.57 24.08
N GLY A 340 22.95 19.00 25.27
CA GLY A 340 23.68 19.45 26.46
C GLY A 340 25.20 19.33 26.33
N ARG A 341 25.71 18.62 25.31
CA ARG A 341 27.13 18.56 24.96
C ARG A 341 27.49 19.41 23.74
N GLY A 342 26.57 20.24 23.23
CA GLY A 342 26.84 21.11 22.07
C GLY A 342 26.59 20.44 20.71
N VAL A 343 26.09 19.20 20.66
CA VAL A 343 25.73 18.54 19.41
C VAL A 343 24.35 19.00 18.94
N THR A 344 24.30 19.58 17.74
CA THR A 344 23.05 19.96 17.09
C THR A 344 22.41 18.74 16.45
N VAL A 345 21.29 18.27 17.02
CA VAL A 345 20.55 17.11 16.49
C VAL A 345 19.38 17.56 15.61
N VAL A 346 19.43 17.20 14.34
CA VAL A 346 18.35 17.34 13.35
C VAL A 346 17.61 16.01 13.25
N HIS A 347 16.29 16.04 13.41
CA HIS A 347 15.45 14.86 13.22
C HIS A 347 14.77 14.94 11.86
N VAL A 348 14.82 13.85 11.11
CA VAL A 348 14.15 13.72 9.81
C VAL A 348 13.26 12.48 9.83
N THR A 349 12.05 12.54 9.29
CA THR A 349 11.22 11.33 9.14
C THR A 349 11.45 10.65 7.78
N ALA A 350 11.17 9.35 7.69
CA ALA A 350 11.24 8.63 6.43
C ALA A 350 10.29 9.22 5.35
N SER A 351 9.10 9.70 5.75
CA SER A 351 8.17 10.38 4.85
C SER A 351 8.70 11.74 4.40
N GLU A 352 9.34 12.51 5.27
CA GLU A 352 9.93 13.79 4.90
C GLU A 352 11.11 13.64 3.93
N LEU A 353 11.96 12.63 4.14
CA LEU A 353 13.06 12.31 3.24
C LEU A 353 12.56 11.91 1.84
N ARG A 354 11.42 11.21 1.77
CA ARG A 354 10.80 10.79 0.50
C ARG A 354 10.08 11.94 -0.20
N ASP A 355 9.20 12.63 0.52
CA ASP A 355 8.23 13.55 -0.08
C ASP A 355 8.79 14.97 -0.25
N ARG A 356 9.78 15.35 0.57
CA ARG A 356 10.36 16.70 0.59
C ARG A 356 11.89 16.70 0.78
N PRO A 357 12.65 15.97 -0.05
CA PRO A 357 14.11 15.83 0.11
C PRO A 357 14.84 17.19 0.09
N ALA A 358 14.46 18.09 -0.82
CA ALA A 358 15.07 19.43 -0.91
C ALA A 358 14.86 20.28 0.35
N ARG A 359 13.68 20.18 0.98
CA ARG A 359 13.39 20.87 2.24
C ARG A 359 14.27 20.32 3.36
N GLN A 360 14.41 18.99 3.44
CA GLN A 360 15.24 18.36 4.46
C GLN A 360 16.72 18.67 4.26
N ALA A 361 17.21 18.69 3.02
CA ALA A 361 18.56 19.11 2.71
C ALA A 361 18.83 20.57 3.11
N ALA A 362 17.86 21.48 2.91
CA ALA A 362 17.96 22.85 3.38
C ALA A 362 18.06 22.94 4.91
N VAL A 363 17.25 22.17 5.65
CA VAL A 363 17.31 22.11 7.12
C VAL A 363 18.68 21.63 7.59
N VAL A 364 19.21 20.56 7.01
CA VAL A 364 20.54 20.03 7.36
C VAL A 364 21.63 21.06 7.01
N ARG A 365 21.56 21.68 5.83
CA ARG A 365 22.52 22.72 5.41
C ARG A 365 22.51 23.91 6.37
N THR A 366 21.33 24.41 6.73
CA THR A 366 21.21 25.51 7.71
C THR A 366 21.81 25.11 9.06
N ALA A 367 21.59 23.87 9.52
CA ALA A 367 22.21 23.39 10.74
C ALA A 367 23.75 23.38 10.64
N LEU A 368 24.31 22.92 9.51
CA LEU A 368 25.77 22.91 9.27
C LEU A 368 26.38 24.32 9.21
N VAL A 369 25.67 25.27 8.60
CA VAL A 369 26.14 26.67 8.47
C VAL A 369 26.05 27.41 9.80
N THR A 370 25.01 27.18 10.60
CA THR A 370 24.80 27.89 11.88
C THR A 370 25.50 27.27 13.07
N ALA A 371 25.95 26.01 12.97
CA ALA A 371 26.61 25.33 14.08
C ALA A 371 27.90 26.02 14.59
N PRO A 372 28.78 26.60 13.76
CA PRO A 372 29.99 27.29 14.21
C PRO A 372 29.73 28.52 15.09
N GLU A 373 28.55 29.14 14.97
CA GLU A 373 28.17 30.32 15.74
C GLU A 373 27.82 29.98 17.20
N ARG A 374 27.69 28.68 17.54
CA ARG A 374 27.23 28.21 18.85
C ARG A 374 28.34 27.91 19.86
N GLY A 375 29.60 28.17 19.50
CA GLY A 375 30.77 27.94 20.36
C GLY A 375 31.62 26.75 19.93
N PRO A 376 32.63 26.37 20.74
CA PRO A 376 33.61 25.37 20.36
C PRO A 376 32.99 23.98 20.18
N VAL A 377 33.48 23.26 19.18
CA VAL A 377 33.03 21.90 18.84
C VAL A 377 33.41 20.95 19.99
N PRO A 378 32.45 20.23 20.60
CA PRO A 378 32.77 19.24 21.62
C PRO A 378 33.60 18.11 21.01
N TYR A 379 34.69 17.72 21.70
CA TYR A 379 35.42 16.53 21.32
C TYR A 379 34.61 15.28 21.75
N VAL A 380 34.19 14.51 20.75
CA VAL A 380 33.37 13.30 20.88
C VAL A 380 34.04 12.21 20.06
N GLU A 381 34.21 11.03 20.65
CA GLU A 381 34.66 9.83 19.96
C GLU A 381 33.55 9.30 19.05
N VAL A 382 33.91 9.03 17.80
CA VAL A 382 33.02 8.52 16.77
C VAL A 382 33.37 7.07 16.50
N LEU A 383 32.47 6.15 16.86
CA LEU A 383 32.67 4.71 16.68
C LEU A 383 31.66 4.16 15.67
N PRO A 384 32.04 3.20 14.80
CA PRO A 384 31.09 2.50 13.94
C PRO A 384 30.09 1.70 14.78
N ARG A 385 28.84 1.67 14.34
CA ARG A 385 27.72 0.98 15.00
C ARG A 385 27.59 -0.49 14.61
#